data_AF-A0A947ABK8-F1
#
_entry.id   AF-A0A947ABK8-F1
#
_cell.length_a   1.000
_cell.length_b   1.000
_cell.length_c   1.000
_cell.angle_alpha   90.00
_cell.angle_beta   90.00
_cell.angle_gamma   90.00
#
_symmetry.space_group_name_H-M   'P 1'
#
loop_
_entity.id
_entity.type
_entity.pdbx_description
1 polymer ?
#
loop_
_entity_poly.entity_id
_entity_poly.type
_entity_poly.pdbx_seq_one_letter_code
_entity_poly.pdbx_strand_id
1 'polypeptide(L)'
;FQLLFPGLIGYYYYRKGNLFAALIALFFVGFSLQYTAWYLSTAHQGLILPAHKSFLGVDAIHDFNYILNAVGLLAYESLIAGLTRFIAYLIMLAAVIGMFFEAFPNKNKKRIKRGWHREKKDF
;
A
#
# COMPACT_ATOMS: atom_id res chain seq x y z
N PHE A 1 -11.30 5.94 0.59
CA PHE A 1 -10.85 6.17 1.99
C PHE A 1 -9.65 5.29 2.37
N GLN A 2 -9.76 3.96 2.26
CA GLN A 2 -8.75 3.00 2.74
C GLN A 2 -7.33 3.19 2.18
N LEU A 3 -7.17 3.54 0.91
CA LEU A 3 -5.85 3.84 0.31
C LEU A 3 -5.37 5.27 0.57
N LEU A 4 -6.30 6.22 0.52
CA LEU A 4 -6.02 7.65 0.57
C LEU A 4 -5.53 8.08 1.96
N PHE A 5 -6.15 7.57 3.03
CA PHE A 5 -5.76 7.92 4.40
C PHE A 5 -4.32 7.53 4.75
N PRO A 6 -3.89 6.25 4.63
CA PRO A 6 -2.50 5.88 4.86
C PRO A 6 -1.55 6.56 3.86
N GLY A 7 -1.98 6.78 2.60
CA GLY A 7 -1.19 7.52 1.60
C GLY A 7 -0.86 8.94 2.04
N LEU A 8 -1.85 9.69 2.54
CA LEU A 8 -1.65 11.06 3.04
C LEU A 8 -0.76 11.11 4.29
N ILE A 9 -0.94 10.15 5.22
CA ILE A 9 -0.06 10.03 6.39
C ILE A 9 1.39 9.77 5.96
N GLY A 10 1.58 8.86 4.99
CA GLY A 10 2.90 8.56 4.44
C GLY A 10 3.54 9.78 3.78
N TYR A 11 2.77 10.51 2.97
CA TYR A 11 3.22 11.76 2.36
C TYR A 11 3.62 12.81 3.40
N TYR A 12 2.80 12.99 4.44
CA TYR A 12 3.09 13.91 5.53
C TYR A 12 4.42 13.59 6.23
N TYR A 13 4.63 12.33 6.64
CA TYR A 13 5.87 11.94 7.32
C TYR A 13 7.09 11.95 6.42
N TYR A 14 6.92 11.65 5.13
CA TYR A 14 7.97 11.80 4.12
C TYR A 14 8.44 13.26 4.04
N ARG A 15 7.50 14.22 4.00
CA ARG A 15 7.81 15.67 3.98
C ARG A 15 8.47 16.15 5.28
N LYS A 16 8.24 15.47 6.41
CA LYS A 16 8.90 15.74 7.70
C LYS A 16 10.26 15.07 7.86
N GLY A 17 10.73 14.33 6.85
CA GLY A 17 12.01 13.60 6.90
C GLY A 17 11.98 12.35 7.77
N ASN A 18 10.81 11.90 8.22
CA ASN A 18 10.65 10.65 8.96
C ASN A 18 10.33 9.52 7.97
N LEU A 19 11.39 9.00 7.33
CA LEU A 19 11.27 7.96 6.33
C LEU A 19 10.70 6.67 6.92
N PHE A 20 11.06 6.32 8.16
CA PHE A 20 10.56 5.12 8.82
C PHE A 20 9.03 5.15 9.00
N ALA A 21 8.47 6.27 9.50
CA ALA A 21 7.03 6.44 9.61
C ALA A 21 6.33 6.47 8.24
N ALA A 22 6.97 7.06 7.23
CA ALA A 22 6.46 7.03 5.86
C ALA A 22 6.38 5.60 5.30
N LEU A 23 7.36 4.74 5.60
CA LEU A 23 7.39 3.34 5.18
C LEU A 23 6.33 2.50 5.91
N ILE A 24 6.07 2.75 7.20
CA ILE A 24 4.94 2.13 7.91
C ILE A 24 3.62 2.49 7.21
N ALA A 25 3.41 3.76 6.90
CA ALA A 25 2.21 4.19 6.19
C ALA A 25 2.10 3.55 4.80
N LEU A 26 3.22 3.44 4.06
CA LEU A 26 3.28 2.75 2.77
C LEU A 26 2.93 1.26 2.89
N PHE A 27 3.34 0.58 3.96
CA PHE A 27 2.93 -0.78 4.25
C PHE A 27 1.40 -0.89 4.40
N PHE A 28 0.77 0.04 5.11
CA PHE A 28 -0.69 0.07 5.26
C PHE A 28 -1.43 0.43 3.96
N VAL A 29 -0.81 1.19 3.04
CA VAL A 29 -1.33 1.35 1.67
C VAL A 29 -1.38 0.00 0.97
N GLY A 30 -0.28 -0.77 1.01
CA GLY A 30 -0.24 -2.12 0.44
C GLY A 30 -1.26 -3.07 1.08
N PHE A 31 -1.39 -3.06 2.41
CA PHE A 31 -2.39 -3.84 3.14
C PHE A 31 -3.83 -3.49 2.72
N SER A 32 -4.13 -2.21 2.56
CA SER A 32 -5.45 -1.75 2.11
C SER A 32 -5.72 -2.15 0.65
N LEU A 33 -4.68 -2.15 -0.19
CA LEU A 33 -4.78 -2.63 -1.57
C LEU A 33 -5.00 -4.14 -1.64
N GLN A 34 -4.42 -4.91 -0.72
CA GLN A 34 -4.66 -6.34 -0.58
C GLN A 34 -6.13 -6.64 -0.24
N TYR A 35 -6.69 -5.89 0.71
CA TYR A 35 -8.11 -6.01 1.04
C TYR A 35 -9.01 -5.64 -0.14
N THR A 36 -8.63 -4.58 -0.87
CA THR A 36 -9.32 -4.18 -2.11
C THR A 36 -9.28 -5.29 -3.16
N ALA A 37 -8.12 -5.95 -3.34
CA ALA A 37 -7.97 -7.07 -4.27
C ALA A 37 -8.82 -8.29 -3.87
N TRP A 38 -8.95 -8.56 -2.57
CA TRP A 38 -9.87 -9.58 -2.07
C TRP A 38 -11.33 -9.22 -2.36
N TYR A 39 -11.74 -7.98 -2.09
CA TYR A 39 -13.10 -7.52 -2.36
C TYR A 39 -13.41 -7.56 -3.86
N LEU A 40 -12.50 -7.09 -4.71
CA LEU A 40 -12.56 -7.22 -6.18
C LEU A 40 -12.71 -8.68 -6.60
N SER A 41 -12.01 -9.62 -5.93
CA SER A 41 -12.07 -11.04 -6.26
C SER A 41 -13.42 -11.72 -6.05
N THR A 42 -14.36 -11.01 -5.43
CA THR A 42 -15.72 -11.50 -5.19
C THR A 42 -16.72 -10.93 -6.19
N ALA A 43 -16.30 -10.13 -7.17
CA ALA A 43 -17.21 -9.44 -8.07
C ALA A 43 -17.99 -10.40 -8.99
N HIS A 44 -17.50 -11.61 -9.27
CA HIS A 44 -18.26 -12.62 -10.03
C HIS A 44 -19.48 -13.19 -9.25
N GLN A 45 -19.60 -12.93 -7.95
CA GLN A 45 -20.66 -13.51 -7.10
C GLN A 45 -22.05 -12.87 -7.30
N GLY A 46 -22.15 -11.90 -8.22
CA GLY A 46 -23.39 -11.23 -8.59
C GLY A 46 -23.48 -9.79 -8.05
N LEU A 47 -24.52 -9.08 -8.47
CA LEU A 47 -24.75 -7.67 -8.12
C LEU A 47 -25.11 -7.49 -6.64
N ILE A 48 -25.76 -8.50 -6.04
CA ILE A 48 -26.17 -8.50 -4.64
C ILE A 48 -25.09 -9.23 -3.84
N LEU A 49 -24.33 -8.46 -3.06
CA LEU A 49 -23.36 -9.03 -2.13
C LEU A 49 -24.08 -9.31 -0.79
N PRO A 50 -24.18 -10.58 -0.36
CA PRO A 50 -24.91 -10.92 0.85
C PRO A 50 -24.27 -10.25 2.08
N ALA A 51 -25.10 -9.81 3.02
CA ALA A 51 -24.74 -9.03 4.21
C ALA A 51 -23.42 -9.43 4.92
N HIS A 52 -23.10 -10.72 5.02
CA HIS A 52 -21.88 -11.22 5.67
C HIS A 52 -20.57 -10.90 4.92
N LYS A 53 -20.65 -10.49 3.65
CA LYS A 53 -19.54 -10.03 2.81
C LYS A 53 -19.59 -8.52 2.56
N SER A 54 -20.68 -7.87 2.95
CA SER A 54 -20.86 -6.43 2.86
C SER A 54 -20.15 -5.72 4.01
N PHE A 55 -19.49 -4.61 3.70
CA PHE A 55 -18.85 -3.75 4.69
C PHE A 55 -19.85 -3.19 5.72
N LEU A 56 -21.13 -3.06 5.36
CA LEU A 56 -22.19 -2.49 6.19
C LEU A 56 -23.05 -3.55 6.91
N GLY A 57 -22.79 -4.84 6.72
CA GLY A 57 -23.62 -5.90 7.33
C GLY A 57 -25.05 -5.98 6.79
N VAL A 58 -25.32 -5.33 5.66
CA VAL A 58 -26.58 -5.33 4.91
C VAL A 58 -26.29 -5.68 3.45
N ASP A 59 -27.27 -6.23 2.74
CA ASP A 59 -27.11 -6.51 1.31
C ASP A 59 -26.69 -5.23 0.57
N ALA A 60 -25.53 -5.31 -0.09
CA ALA A 60 -24.92 -4.17 -0.76
C ALA A 60 -24.78 -4.45 -2.25
N ILE A 61 -24.85 -3.38 -3.04
CA ILE A 61 -24.46 -3.46 -4.45
C ILE A 61 -22.96 -3.72 -4.48
N HIS A 62 -22.58 -4.76 -5.20
CA HIS A 62 -21.17 -5.08 -5.38
C HIS A 62 -20.57 -4.08 -6.38
N ASP A 63 -19.98 -3.00 -5.87
CA ASP A 63 -19.45 -1.90 -6.68
C ASP A 63 -18.53 -2.39 -7.80
N PHE A 64 -17.70 -3.41 -7.53
CA PHE A 64 -16.82 -3.98 -8.54
C PHE A 64 -17.54 -4.89 -9.54
N ASN A 65 -18.63 -5.56 -9.17
CA ASN A 65 -19.49 -6.24 -10.15
C ASN A 65 -20.07 -5.21 -11.13
N TYR A 66 -20.67 -4.13 -10.60
CA TYR A 66 -21.27 -3.08 -11.43
C TYR A 66 -20.24 -2.44 -12.37
N ILE A 67 -19.09 -2.02 -11.83
CA ILE A 67 -18.03 -1.36 -12.62
C ILE A 67 -17.48 -2.31 -13.67
N LEU A 68 -17.08 -3.53 -13.30
CA LEU A 68 -16.49 -4.49 -14.24
C LEU A 68 -17.48 -4.94 -15.32
N ASN A 69 -18.76 -5.05 -14.97
CA ASN A 69 -19.81 -5.38 -15.94
C ASN A 69 -20.05 -4.21 -16.90
N ALA A 70 -20.10 -2.97 -16.41
CA ALA A 70 -20.27 -1.78 -17.23
C ALA A 70 -19.14 -1.56 -18.25
N VAL A 71 -17.90 -1.93 -17.90
CA VAL A 71 -16.74 -1.84 -18.81
C VAL A 71 -16.44 -3.15 -19.58
N GLY A 72 -17.27 -4.18 -19.41
CA GLY A 72 -17.11 -5.48 -20.10
C GLY A 72 -15.90 -6.31 -19.66
N LEU A 73 -15.32 -6.02 -18.50
CA LEU A 73 -14.13 -6.70 -17.96
C LEU A 73 -14.43 -7.73 -16.88
N LEU A 74 -15.70 -8.07 -16.64
CA LEU A 74 -16.10 -9.04 -15.61
C LEU A 74 -15.43 -10.41 -15.78
N ALA A 75 -15.22 -10.85 -17.02
CA ALA A 75 -14.51 -12.10 -17.33
C ALA A 75 -13.02 -12.08 -16.93
N TYR A 76 -12.42 -10.89 -16.79
CA TYR A 76 -11.02 -10.69 -16.41
C TYR A 76 -10.86 -10.35 -14.93
N GLU A 77 -11.92 -10.42 -14.13
CA GLU A 77 -11.91 -10.11 -12.70
C GLU A 77 -10.75 -10.79 -11.97
N SER A 78 -10.61 -12.12 -12.12
CA SER A 78 -9.56 -12.88 -11.45
C SER A 78 -8.16 -12.41 -11.80
N LEU A 79 -7.94 -11.97 -13.05
CA LEU A 79 -6.67 -11.43 -13.51
C LEU A 79 -6.40 -10.06 -12.89
N ILE A 80 -7.41 -9.17 -12.89
CA ILE A 80 -7.30 -7.82 -12.31
C ILE A 80 -7.09 -7.92 -10.80
N ALA A 81 -7.83 -8.78 -10.10
CA ALA A 81 -7.66 -9.08 -8.69
C ALA A 81 -6.27 -9.66 -8.39
N GLY A 82 -5.80 -10.60 -9.21
CA GLY A 82 -4.46 -11.17 -9.10
C GLY A 82 -3.35 -10.12 -9.24
N LEU A 83 -3.44 -9.25 -10.25
CA LEU A 83 -2.48 -8.17 -10.46
C LEU A 83 -2.51 -7.15 -9.31
N THR A 84 -3.70 -6.79 -8.83
CA THR A 84 -3.87 -5.86 -7.71
C THR A 84 -3.23 -6.43 -6.43
N ARG A 85 -3.46 -7.72 -6.17
CA ARG A 85 -2.83 -8.47 -5.07
C ARG A 85 -1.31 -8.55 -5.21
N PHE A 86 -0.81 -8.79 -6.41
CA PHE A 86 0.63 -8.83 -6.67
C PHE A 86 1.30 -7.47 -6.38
N ILE A 87 0.71 -6.37 -6.87
CA ILE A 87 1.18 -5.01 -6.60
C ILE A 87 1.15 -4.71 -5.10
N ALA A 88 0.08 -5.12 -4.40
CA ALA A 88 -0.03 -4.96 -2.95
C ALA A 88 1.14 -5.62 -2.21
N TYR A 89 1.50 -6.85 -2.57
CA TYR A 89 2.66 -7.54 -2.00
C TYR A 89 3.99 -6.86 -2.32
N LEU A 90 4.19 -6.35 -3.54
CA LEU A 90 5.39 -5.61 -3.89
C LEU A 90 5.55 -4.33 -3.03
N ILE A 91 4.46 -3.59 -2.81
CA ILE A 91 4.46 -2.39 -1.97
C ILE A 91 4.81 -2.75 -0.52
N MET A 92 4.16 -3.77 0.03
CA MET A 92 4.42 -4.22 1.41
C MET A 92 5.87 -4.70 1.56
N LEU A 93 6.38 -5.47 0.59
CA LEU A 93 7.75 -5.97 0.60
C LEU A 93 8.77 -4.82 0.53
N ALA A 94 8.57 -3.87 -0.37
CA ALA A 94 9.43 -2.69 -0.48
C ALA A 94 9.43 -1.86 0.81
N ALA A 95 8.26 -1.71 1.46
CA ALA A 95 8.15 -1.02 2.74
C ALA A 95 8.93 -1.74 3.85
N VAL A 96 8.79 -3.07 3.96
CA VAL A 96 9.53 -3.87 4.96
C VAL A 96 11.03 -3.81 4.72
N ILE A 97 11.48 -3.97 3.48
CA ILE A 97 12.90 -3.86 3.10
C ILE A 97 13.41 -2.46 3.46
N GLY A 98 12.67 -1.41 3.12
CA GLY A 98 13.02 -0.03 3.46
C GLY A 98 13.13 0.18 4.97
N MET A 99 12.19 -0.34 5.76
CA MET A 99 12.22 -0.24 7.22
C MET A 99 13.44 -0.95 7.80
N PHE A 100 13.80 -2.12 7.26
CA PHE A 100 14.99 -2.85 7.67
C PHE A 100 16.27 -2.05 7.44
N PHE A 101 16.45 -1.46 6.25
CA PHE A 101 17.64 -0.65 5.95
C PHE A 101 17.70 0.66 6.75
N GLU A 102 16.56 1.26 7.04
CA GLU A 102 16.48 2.48 7.86
C GLU A 102 16.76 2.21 9.34
N ALA A 103 16.32 1.05 9.87
CA ALA A 103 16.57 0.63 11.24
C ALA A 103 18.01 0.15 11.47
N PHE A 104 18.63 -0.49 10.47
CA PHE A 104 20.00 -0.99 10.52
C PHE A 104 20.92 -0.29 9.52
N PRO A 105 21.12 1.04 9.62
CA PRO A 105 21.95 1.76 8.67
C PRO A 105 23.40 1.30 8.82
N ASN A 106 23.96 0.82 7.70
CA ASN A 106 25.31 0.31 7.65
C ASN A 106 26.30 1.35 8.23
N LYS A 107 27.00 1.00 9.33
CA LYS A 107 27.81 1.94 10.13
C LYS A 107 28.88 2.66 9.31
N ASN A 108 29.29 2.11 8.17
CA ASN A 108 30.21 2.72 7.23
C ASN A 108 29.69 4.04 6.60
N LYS A 109 28.37 4.22 6.38
CA LYS A 109 27.83 5.48 5.84
C LYS A 109 27.86 6.64 6.84
N LYS A 110 27.69 6.37 8.14
CA LYS A 110 27.75 7.42 9.19
C LYS A 110 29.17 7.94 9.43
N ARG A 111 30.19 7.08 9.26
CA ARG A 111 31.60 7.47 9.47
C ARG A 111 32.11 8.44 8.39
N ILE A 112 31.70 8.25 7.14
CA ILE A 112 32.05 9.15 6.02
C ILE A 112 31.39 10.52 6.18
N LYS A 113 30.08 10.59 6.51
CA LYS A 113 29.40 11.88 6.74
C LYS A 113 29.96 12.67 7.92
N ARG A 114 30.41 12.01 9.00
CA ARG A 114 31.03 12.69 10.15
C ARG A 114 32.47 13.14 9.87
N GLY A 115 33.24 12.40 9.08
CA GLY A 115 34.58 12.80 8.66
C GLY A 115 34.55 14.05 7.78
N TRP A 116 33.67 14.08 6.79
CA TRP A 116 33.55 15.19 5.84
C TRP A 116 33.09 16.51 6.49
N HIS A 117 32.29 16.43 7.54
CA HIS A 117 31.81 17.62 8.26
C HIS A 117 32.85 18.22 9.22
N ARG A 118 33.89 17.46 9.58
CA ARG A 118 35.04 17.93 10.36
C ARG A 118 36.07 18.62 9.46
N GLU A 119 36.37 18.01 8.31
CA GLU A 119 37.36 18.52 7.36
C GLU A 119 37.00 19.90 6.76
N LYS A 120 35.71 20.24 6.68
CA LYS A 120 35.24 21.56 6.22
C LYS A 120 35.25 22.67 7.28
N LYS A 121 35.61 22.39 8.53
CA LYS A 121 35.70 23.41 9.59
C LYS A 121 37.13 23.90 9.83
N ASP A 122 38.10 23.31 9.14
CA ASP A 122 39.53 23.56 9.35
C ASP A 122 40.17 24.37 8.20
N PHE A 123 39.36 25.12 7.43
CA PHE A 123 39.82 26.07 6.40
C PHE A 123 39.15 27.43 6.54
#